data_AF-E9B3H2-F1
#
_entry.id   AF-E9B3H2-F1
#
_cell.length_a   1.000
_cell.length_b   1.000
_cell.length_c   1.000
_cell.angle_alpha   90.00
_cell.angle_beta   90.00
_cell.angle_gamma   90.00
#
_symmetry.space_group_name_H-M   'P 1'
#
loop_
_entity.id
_entity.type
_entity.pdbx_description
1 polymer ?
#
loop_
_entity_poly.entity_id
_entity_poly.type
_entity_poly.pdbx_seq_one_letter_code
_entity_poly.pdbx_strand_id
1 'polypeptide(L)'
;MPARFIARAPSPFILAASRAQSWADVLRAYSKCCDYLHGVYQPTCAELEHGLSCMPNSQSASLFYGLIKASISPATPDKSLVRAVLKRYKECGSIASLRRVIQEDVNSATLEGARGKLALASTAGLWEAALETLLSHPPLIDSTVQRRVVLSTLCNSDQWRLALGVLYMEPKVDLHPIMVRPLVRCFGRLHDHRSALRLTAAALAAGHSVSPLLLSALLPTLQETGKWHLALHAAHELQLLSATRAEARTNVSIYNQLVSCLYEADVYAAFSLDDVVQQMVDRMRPRDLEERHRNSRAKQFRLHSPVDVFQQFQSVLMALTTVYSKAIGVPRWYSRSIGSLVDSALQANTALLVLDTNILLHLVKKQLPLEHFYAYMKQQYPNLRQYHFSTVIVPFTTVSEAHAHIWGPKEHFPVDVRKLLWSRTVSLLQQPNVYVLSIAAEYPCSSLNIIPRLAYRTMPGNVAGTFQRDPDLRILSVCATLQHYLRTATITANMGGSTVPEGVVLFSLLKYHVRRYCNTVKGCCVDRLLLCTLDKRMSRGATQMGVQVFPCLSP
;
A
#
# COMPACT_ATOMS: atom_id res chain seq x y z
N MET A 1 -27.66 49.53 31.63
CA MET A 1 -27.92 48.08 31.75
C MET A 1 -27.40 47.40 30.49
N PRO A 2 -26.42 46.47 30.57
CA PRO A 2 -25.98 45.73 29.40
C PRO A 2 -27.07 44.71 29.01
N ALA A 3 -27.48 44.74 27.75
CA ALA A 3 -28.44 43.78 27.22
C ALA A 3 -27.86 42.36 27.33
N ARG A 4 -28.55 41.50 28.08
CA ARG A 4 -28.30 40.06 28.09
C ARG A 4 -28.62 39.51 26.70
N PHE A 5 -27.60 39.28 25.89
CA PHE A 5 -27.75 38.52 24.65
C PHE A 5 -28.20 37.09 24.96
N ILE A 6 -29.29 36.70 24.31
CA ILE A 6 -29.93 35.38 24.41
C ILE A 6 -28.95 34.31 23.90
N ALA A 7 -28.79 33.23 24.65
CA ALA A 7 -27.90 32.08 24.39
C ALA A 7 -28.26 31.23 23.13
N ARG A 8 -28.94 31.80 22.13
CA ARG A 8 -29.39 31.11 20.89
C ARG A 8 -29.20 31.93 19.61
N ALA A 9 -28.59 33.11 19.64
CA ALA A 9 -28.29 33.84 18.42
C ALA A 9 -27.17 33.11 17.63
N PRO A 10 -27.35 32.86 16.32
CA PRO A 10 -26.30 32.28 15.49
C PRO A 10 -25.08 33.21 15.49
N SER A 11 -23.88 32.64 15.49
CA SER A 11 -22.68 33.44 15.61
C SER A 11 -22.51 34.39 14.40
N PRO A 12 -21.84 35.54 14.58
CA PRO A 12 -21.55 36.47 13.48
C PRO A 12 -20.89 35.79 12.27
N PHE A 13 -20.04 34.78 12.47
CA PHE A 13 -19.46 34.00 11.37
C PHE A 13 -20.53 33.21 10.60
N ILE A 14 -21.42 32.51 11.31
CA ILE A 14 -22.51 31.72 10.71
C ILE A 14 -23.48 32.64 9.95
N LEU A 15 -23.78 33.81 10.52
CA LEU A 15 -24.61 34.83 9.87
C LEU A 15 -23.97 35.36 8.59
N ALA A 16 -22.68 35.68 8.63
CA ALA A 16 -21.92 36.11 7.44
C ALA A 16 -21.86 35.02 6.36
N ALA A 17 -21.67 33.76 6.77
CA ALA A 17 -21.65 32.61 5.86
C ALA A 17 -23.01 32.35 5.20
N SER A 18 -24.11 32.55 5.91
CA SER A 18 -25.47 32.23 5.43
C SER A 18 -25.98 33.14 4.30
N ARG A 19 -25.41 34.34 4.12
CA ARG A 19 -25.90 35.36 3.19
C ARG A 19 -24.93 35.73 2.07
N ALA A 20 -23.73 35.15 2.07
CA ALA A 20 -22.67 35.51 1.14
C ALA A 20 -22.62 34.59 -0.08
N GLN A 21 -22.29 35.15 -1.25
CA GLN A 21 -22.11 34.41 -2.50
C GLN A 21 -20.66 33.97 -2.73
N SER A 22 -19.71 34.57 -2.01
CA SER A 22 -18.28 34.23 -2.08
C SER A 22 -17.62 34.29 -0.71
N TRP A 23 -16.50 33.56 -0.53
CA TRP A 23 -15.71 33.61 0.70
C TRP A 23 -15.12 35.00 0.99
N ALA A 24 -14.86 35.81 -0.03
CA ALA A 24 -14.44 37.20 0.16
C ALA A 24 -15.55 38.05 0.80
N ASP A 25 -16.81 37.79 0.43
CA ASP A 25 -17.96 38.47 1.03
C ASP A 25 -18.22 37.99 2.46
N VAL A 26 -18.03 36.69 2.74
CA VAL A 26 -18.09 36.15 4.11
C VAL A 26 -17.09 36.86 5.00
N LEU A 27 -15.82 36.96 4.57
CA LEU A 27 -14.75 37.60 5.36
C LEU A 27 -14.99 39.10 5.56
N ARG A 28 -15.46 39.81 4.53
CA ARG A 28 -15.79 41.24 4.61
C ARG A 28 -16.99 41.50 5.53
N ALA A 29 -18.04 40.70 5.41
CA ALA A 29 -19.23 40.81 6.27
C ALA A 29 -18.89 40.46 7.72
N TYR A 30 -18.11 39.39 7.93
CA TYR A 30 -17.64 39.00 9.25
C TYR A 30 -16.79 40.09 9.90
N SER A 31 -15.79 40.64 9.19
CA SER A 31 -14.98 41.77 9.66
C SER A 31 -15.85 42.94 10.09
N LYS A 32 -16.76 43.41 9.22
CA LYS A 32 -17.66 44.52 9.54
C LYS A 32 -18.54 44.22 10.76
N CYS A 33 -19.08 43.01 10.87
CA CYS A 33 -19.88 42.61 12.03
C CYS A 33 -19.06 42.61 13.33
N CYS A 34 -17.82 42.14 13.29
CA CYS A 34 -16.91 42.19 14.43
C CYS A 34 -16.56 43.64 14.81
N ASP A 35 -16.35 44.53 13.84
CA ASP A 35 -16.10 45.95 14.07
C ASP A 35 -17.31 46.64 14.74
N TYR A 36 -18.53 46.37 14.25
CA TYR A 36 -19.76 46.92 14.84
C TYR A 36 -20.03 46.43 16.26
N LEU A 37 -19.59 45.21 16.59
CA LEU A 37 -19.80 44.60 17.90
C LEU A 37 -18.58 44.72 18.81
N HIS A 38 -17.63 45.59 18.47
CA HIS A 38 -16.42 45.81 19.25
C HIS A 38 -16.75 46.17 20.71
N GLY A 39 -16.11 45.48 21.67
CA GLY A 39 -16.36 45.64 23.10
C GLY A 39 -17.65 45.00 23.65
N VAL A 40 -18.52 44.47 22.79
CA VAL A 40 -19.79 43.83 23.17
C VAL A 40 -19.78 42.33 22.90
N TYR A 41 -19.06 41.89 21.87
CA TYR A 41 -18.96 40.51 21.47
C TYR A 41 -17.50 40.13 21.20
N GLN A 42 -17.10 38.97 21.72
CA GLN A 42 -15.79 38.39 21.49
C GLN A 42 -15.96 37.02 20.81
N PRO A 43 -15.33 36.80 19.64
CA PRO A 43 -15.39 35.50 18.98
C PRO A 43 -14.91 34.38 19.89
N THR A 44 -15.68 33.28 19.93
CA THR A 44 -15.28 32.09 20.69
C THR A 44 -14.23 31.29 19.93
N CYS A 45 -13.33 30.58 20.62
CA CYS A 45 -12.34 29.71 19.95
C CYS A 45 -13.01 28.68 19.02
N ALA A 46 -14.17 28.11 19.43
CA ALA A 46 -14.91 27.15 18.63
C ALA A 46 -15.42 27.73 17.30
N GLU A 47 -15.87 28.99 17.30
CA GLU A 47 -16.29 29.68 16.09
C GLU A 47 -15.12 29.98 15.15
N LEU A 48 -13.98 30.40 15.71
CA LEU A 48 -12.79 30.68 14.92
C LEU A 48 -12.19 29.40 14.33
N GLU A 49 -12.19 28.30 15.07
CA GLU A 49 -11.79 26.98 14.58
C GLU A 49 -12.73 26.48 13.47
N HIS A 50 -14.04 26.64 13.65
CA HIS A 50 -15.02 26.32 12.61
C HIS A 50 -14.78 27.15 11.35
N GLY A 51 -14.59 28.46 11.49
CA GLY A 51 -14.34 29.34 10.36
C GLY A 51 -13.08 28.99 9.60
N LEU A 52 -11.98 28.69 10.30
CA LEU A 52 -10.73 28.22 9.69
C LEU A 52 -10.93 26.93 8.90
N SER A 53 -11.72 25.99 9.43
CA SER A 53 -11.99 24.71 8.77
C SER A 53 -12.75 24.87 7.45
N CYS A 54 -13.55 25.93 7.31
CA CYS A 54 -14.33 26.20 6.11
C CYS A 54 -13.57 26.97 5.02
N MET A 55 -12.42 27.58 5.34
CA MET A 55 -11.66 28.40 4.39
C MET A 55 -11.10 27.56 3.24
N PRO A 56 -11.43 27.81 1.95
CA PRO A 56 -11.13 26.89 0.86
C PRO A 56 -9.64 26.78 0.49
N ASN A 57 -8.83 27.81 0.75
CA ASN A 57 -7.43 27.88 0.31
C ASN A 57 -6.55 28.71 1.27
N SER A 58 -5.24 28.72 1.03
CA SER A 58 -4.26 29.40 1.90
C SER A 58 -4.45 30.92 1.97
N GLN A 59 -4.90 31.57 0.90
CA GLN A 59 -5.16 33.01 0.87
C GLN A 59 -6.35 33.38 1.76
N SER A 60 -7.47 32.66 1.62
CA SER A 60 -8.65 32.84 2.47
C SER A 60 -8.36 32.55 3.94
N ALA A 61 -7.59 31.50 4.22
CA ALA A 61 -7.11 31.21 5.58
C ALA A 61 -6.22 32.33 6.14
N SER A 62 -5.38 32.96 5.31
CA SER A 62 -4.52 34.09 5.72
C SER A 62 -5.31 35.35 6.03
N LEU A 63 -6.31 35.68 5.21
CA LEU A 63 -7.20 36.80 5.47
C LEU A 63 -8.02 36.58 6.73
N PHE A 64 -8.60 35.39 6.91
CA PHE A 64 -9.35 35.05 8.11
C PHE A 64 -8.48 35.07 9.37
N TYR A 65 -7.26 34.54 9.28
CA TYR A 65 -6.31 34.60 10.40
C TYR A 65 -5.88 36.02 10.73
N GLY A 66 -5.76 36.91 9.74
CA GLY A 66 -5.54 38.34 9.96
C GLY A 66 -6.67 38.98 10.77
N LEU A 67 -7.93 38.66 10.45
CA LEU A 67 -9.11 39.12 11.21
C LEU A 67 -9.12 38.59 12.65
N ILE A 68 -8.74 37.33 12.84
CA ILE A 68 -8.56 36.71 14.15
C ILE A 68 -7.53 37.49 14.99
N LYS A 69 -6.34 37.74 14.42
CA LYS A 69 -5.27 38.47 15.13
C LYS A 69 -5.66 39.90 15.48
N ALA A 70 -6.41 40.57 14.61
CA ALA A 70 -6.87 41.94 14.85
C ALA A 70 -7.92 42.05 15.98
N SER A 71 -8.67 40.97 16.24
CA SER A 71 -9.79 40.97 17.20
C SER A 71 -9.44 40.42 18.59
N ILE A 72 -8.25 39.84 18.78
CA ILE A 72 -7.82 39.26 20.06
C ILE A 72 -6.72 40.14 20.68
N SER A 73 -6.93 40.57 21.92
CA SER A 73 -5.86 41.11 22.80
C SER A 73 -5.68 40.07 23.92
N PRO A 74 -4.55 39.35 24.00
CA PRO A 74 -3.17 39.78 23.76
C PRO A 74 -2.61 39.52 22.34
N ALA A 75 -1.43 40.09 22.05
CA ALA A 75 -0.71 40.04 20.77
C ALA A 75 -0.42 38.63 20.20
N THR A 76 -0.58 37.57 21.00
CA THR A 76 -0.40 36.18 20.60
C THR A 76 -1.71 35.39 20.77
N PRO A 77 -2.25 34.76 19.70
CA PRO A 77 -3.47 33.97 19.78
C PRO A 77 -3.33 32.73 20.68
N ASP A 78 -4.45 32.20 21.18
CA ASP A 78 -4.45 30.97 21.99
C ASP A 78 -3.85 29.77 21.22
N LYS A 79 -3.21 28.86 21.95
CA LYS A 79 -2.48 27.69 21.45
C LYS A 79 -3.38 26.75 20.64
N SER A 80 -4.66 26.62 21.03
CA SER A 80 -5.69 25.86 20.31
C SER A 80 -5.87 26.39 18.88
N LEU A 81 -6.01 27.70 18.77
CA LEU A 81 -6.22 28.42 17.52
C LEU A 81 -4.97 28.41 16.63
N VAL A 82 -3.78 28.61 17.20
CA VAL A 82 -2.50 28.48 16.46
C VAL A 82 -2.37 27.08 15.85
N ARG A 83 -2.74 26.03 16.58
CA ARG A 83 -2.74 24.65 16.04
C ARG A 83 -3.74 24.48 14.90
N ALA A 84 -4.95 25.03 15.00
CA ALA A 84 -5.96 24.95 13.96
C ALA A 84 -5.51 25.66 12.67
N VAL A 85 -4.89 26.83 12.80
CA VAL A 85 -4.34 27.62 11.68
C VAL A 85 -3.19 26.88 11.00
N LEU A 86 -2.25 26.34 11.78
CA LEU A 86 -1.14 25.55 11.25
C LEU A 86 -1.64 24.28 10.54
N LYS A 87 -2.65 23.60 11.10
CA LYS A 87 -3.29 22.46 10.43
C LYS A 87 -3.89 22.88 9.09
N ARG A 88 -4.62 24.01 9.03
CA ARG A 88 -5.22 24.48 7.79
C ARG A 88 -4.18 24.87 6.74
N TYR A 89 -3.13 25.59 7.09
CA TYR A 89 -2.07 25.92 6.13
C TYR A 89 -1.32 24.68 5.64
N LYS A 90 -1.15 23.67 6.49
CA LYS A 90 -0.58 22.39 6.08
C LYS A 90 -1.47 21.68 5.07
N GLU A 91 -2.79 21.65 5.28
CA GLU A 91 -3.76 21.12 4.32
C GLU A 91 -3.74 21.90 2.99
N CYS A 92 -3.54 23.22 3.05
CA CYS A 92 -3.43 24.06 1.86
C CYS A 92 -2.02 24.10 1.24
N GLY A 93 -1.03 23.38 1.79
CA GLY A 93 0.34 23.36 1.29
C GLY A 93 1.12 24.69 1.39
N SER A 94 0.70 25.64 2.25
CA SER A 94 1.36 26.96 2.33
C SER A 94 2.51 26.99 3.35
N ILE A 95 3.71 26.63 2.90
CA ILE A 95 4.93 26.61 3.73
C ILE A 95 5.29 28.02 4.26
N ALA A 96 5.14 29.05 3.42
CA ALA A 96 5.43 30.43 3.81
C ALA A 96 4.52 30.92 4.96
N SER A 97 3.22 30.61 4.89
CA SER A 97 2.26 30.95 5.94
C SER A 97 2.52 30.17 7.23
N LEU A 98 2.88 28.88 7.13
CA LEU A 98 3.28 28.06 8.28
C LEU A 98 4.48 28.66 9.01
N ARG A 99 5.52 29.06 8.25
CA ARG A 99 6.73 29.68 8.79
C ARG A 99 6.41 30.99 9.50
N ARG A 100 5.58 31.83 8.88
CA ARG A 100 5.15 33.11 9.44
C ARG A 100 4.47 32.94 10.80
N VAL A 101 3.47 32.05 10.90
CA VAL A 101 2.77 31.80 12.17
C VAL A 101 3.72 31.26 13.25
N ILE A 102 4.61 30.33 12.90
CA ILE A 102 5.57 29.76 13.86
C ILE A 102 6.59 30.80 14.35
N GLN A 103 6.95 31.79 13.52
CA GLN A 103 7.88 32.85 13.88
C GLN A 103 7.22 33.98 14.66
N GLU A 104 6.03 34.41 14.24
CA GLU A 104 5.33 35.57 14.82
C GLU A 104 4.55 35.21 16.09
N ASP A 105 3.95 34.01 16.16
CA ASP A 105 2.89 33.72 17.14
C ASP A 105 3.28 32.69 18.20
N VAL A 106 4.45 32.06 18.06
CA VAL A 106 4.95 31.08 19.02
C VAL A 106 6.15 31.65 19.76
N ASN A 107 5.90 32.14 20.98
CA ASN A 107 6.96 32.61 21.86
C ASN A 107 7.88 31.44 22.26
N SER A 108 9.16 31.54 21.92
CA SER A 108 10.19 30.56 22.30
C SER A 108 11.14 31.07 23.38
N ALA A 109 10.88 32.21 24.01
CA ALA A 109 11.78 32.77 25.03
C ALA A 109 11.86 31.90 26.31
N THR A 110 10.85 31.07 26.56
CA THR A 110 10.85 30.09 27.67
C THR A 110 11.12 28.69 27.14
N LEU A 111 11.65 27.81 28.00
CA LEU A 111 11.89 26.41 27.63
C LEU A 111 10.60 25.70 27.16
N GLU A 112 9.47 25.97 27.81
CA GLU A 112 8.17 25.42 27.40
C GLU A 112 7.70 25.98 26.06
N GLY A 113 7.93 27.27 25.82
CA GLY A 113 7.69 27.93 24.54
C GLY A 113 8.53 27.33 23.42
N ALA A 114 9.82 27.10 23.67
CA ALA A 114 10.74 26.46 22.73
C ALA A 114 10.34 25.00 22.42
N ARG A 115 9.91 24.22 23.42
CA ARG A 115 9.31 22.89 23.21
C ARG A 115 8.06 22.96 22.34
N GLY A 116 7.20 23.94 22.59
CA GLY A 116 6.00 24.21 21.80
C GLY A 116 6.34 24.53 20.35
N LYS A 117 7.27 25.45 20.12
CA LYS A 117 7.75 25.85 18.79
C LYS A 117 8.37 24.69 18.03
N LEU A 118 9.23 23.90 18.67
CA LEU A 118 9.85 22.71 18.09
C LEU A 118 8.80 21.68 17.67
N ALA A 119 7.83 21.39 18.53
CA ALA A 119 6.73 20.47 18.22
C ALA A 119 5.92 20.97 17.00
N LEU A 120 5.56 22.26 16.99
CA LEU A 120 4.79 22.85 15.89
C LEU A 120 5.60 22.85 14.57
N ALA A 121 6.85 23.30 14.58
CA ALA A 121 7.75 23.27 13.43
C ALA A 121 7.92 21.85 12.86
N SER A 122 8.11 20.87 13.75
CA SER A 122 8.23 19.46 13.36
C SER A 122 6.95 18.91 12.76
N THR A 123 5.78 19.24 13.31
CA THR A 123 4.49 18.85 12.71
C THR A 123 4.23 19.53 11.37
N ALA A 124 4.74 20.74 11.17
CA ALA A 124 4.64 21.51 9.93
C ALA A 124 5.69 21.10 8.88
N GLY A 125 6.71 20.30 9.24
CA GLY A 125 7.80 19.93 8.35
C GLY A 125 8.83 21.04 8.11
N LEU A 126 8.86 22.09 8.95
CA LEU A 126 9.83 23.18 8.87
C LEU A 126 11.12 22.79 9.61
N TRP A 127 11.98 22.06 8.92
CA TRP A 127 13.19 21.49 9.52
C TRP A 127 14.20 22.57 9.95
N GLU A 128 14.29 23.71 9.24
CA GLU A 128 15.20 24.81 9.59
C GLU A 128 14.81 25.38 10.96
N ALA A 129 13.54 25.73 11.13
CA ALA A 129 13.02 26.29 12.37
C ALA A 129 13.11 25.30 13.53
N ALA A 130 12.90 23.99 13.27
CA ALA A 130 13.04 22.95 14.29
C ALA A 130 14.49 22.79 14.76
N LEU A 131 15.44 22.80 13.83
CA LEU A 131 16.88 22.69 14.14
C LEU A 131 17.38 23.95 14.85
N GLU A 132 17.02 25.14 14.36
CA GLU A 132 17.38 26.42 14.99
C GLU A 132 16.84 26.50 16.43
N THR A 133 15.59 26.09 16.65
CA THR A 133 14.98 26.07 18.00
C THR A 133 15.72 25.10 18.94
N LEU A 134 16.16 23.95 18.43
CA LEU A 134 16.95 22.99 19.20
C LEU A 134 18.32 23.57 19.58
N LEU A 135 19.04 24.14 18.61
CA LEU A 135 20.40 24.66 18.81
C LEU A 135 20.42 25.91 19.70
N SER A 136 19.38 26.73 19.66
CA SER A 136 19.25 27.93 20.50
C SER A 136 18.91 27.65 21.97
N HIS A 137 18.55 26.41 22.32
CA HIS A 137 18.12 26.04 23.67
C HIS A 137 18.86 24.78 24.16
N PRO A 138 20.00 24.90 24.86
CA PRO A 138 20.78 23.76 25.34
C PRO A 138 19.99 22.68 26.09
N PRO A 139 19.01 23.00 26.98
CA PRO A 139 18.23 21.96 27.66
C PRO A 139 17.35 21.09 26.75
N LEU A 140 17.10 21.52 25.49
CA LEU A 140 16.43 20.70 24.49
C LEU A 140 17.39 19.71 23.84
N ILE A 141 18.67 20.06 23.72
CA ILE A 141 19.74 19.19 23.21
C ILE A 141 19.95 18.02 24.18
N ASP A 142 19.89 18.25 25.48
CA ASP A 142 20.03 17.16 26.46
C ASP A 142 18.81 16.21 26.46
N SER A 143 17.69 16.61 25.86
CA SER A 143 16.49 15.80 25.77
C SER A 143 16.50 14.86 24.57
N THR A 144 16.68 13.55 24.82
CA THR A 144 16.57 12.49 23.81
C THR A 144 15.27 12.58 23.00
N VAL A 145 14.15 12.93 23.65
CA VAL A 145 12.84 13.06 22.99
C VAL A 145 12.86 14.20 21.97
N GLN A 146 13.36 15.38 22.34
CA GLN A 146 13.39 16.54 21.46
C GLN A 146 14.39 16.36 20.32
N ARG A 147 15.58 15.81 20.61
CA ARG A 147 16.56 15.43 19.58
C ARG A 147 15.97 14.44 18.58
N ARG A 148 15.28 13.40 19.06
CA ARG A 148 14.60 12.43 18.19
C ARG A 148 13.55 13.09 17.28
N VAL A 149 12.79 14.05 17.81
CA VAL A 149 11.78 14.78 17.03
C VAL A 149 12.47 15.55 15.91
N VAL A 150 13.53 16.32 16.19
CA VAL A 150 14.29 17.06 15.19
C VAL A 150 14.98 16.12 14.18
N LEU A 151 15.59 15.03 14.66
CA LEU A 151 16.16 13.98 13.81
C LEU A 151 15.13 13.45 12.81
N SER A 152 13.91 13.17 13.29
CA SER A 152 12.82 12.68 12.44
C SER A 152 12.40 13.74 11.41
N THR A 153 12.29 15.00 11.82
CA THR A 153 11.94 16.13 10.92
C THR A 153 12.98 16.33 9.82
N LEU A 154 14.28 16.30 10.18
CA LEU A 154 15.39 16.39 9.22
C LEU A 154 15.39 15.21 8.26
N CYS A 155 15.24 13.99 8.78
CA CYS A 155 15.20 12.76 7.98
C CYS A 155 14.01 12.73 7.01
N ASN A 156 12.85 13.26 7.40
CA ASN A 156 11.67 13.37 6.55
C ASN A 156 11.83 14.42 5.44
N SER A 157 12.72 15.39 5.64
CA SER A 157 13.04 16.50 4.72
C SER A 157 14.32 16.25 3.91
N ASP A 158 14.79 15.00 3.88
CA ASP A 158 16.01 14.54 3.21
C ASP A 158 17.32 15.21 3.67
N GLN A 159 17.31 15.87 4.83
CA GLN A 159 18.48 16.49 5.45
C GLN A 159 19.28 15.50 6.32
N TRP A 160 19.62 14.34 5.75
CA TRP A 160 20.24 13.24 6.49
C TRP A 160 21.62 13.58 7.07
N ARG A 161 22.40 14.47 6.43
CA ARG A 161 23.70 14.92 6.95
C ARG A 161 23.54 15.73 8.24
N LEU A 162 22.58 16.65 8.26
CA LEU A 162 22.25 17.42 9.45
C LEU A 162 21.67 16.49 10.54
N ALA A 163 20.87 15.50 10.16
CA ALA A 163 20.39 14.50 11.10
C ALA A 163 21.53 13.69 11.73
N LEU A 164 22.54 13.25 10.96
CA LEU A 164 23.75 12.64 11.53
C LEU A 164 24.46 13.60 12.47
N GLY A 165 24.59 14.88 12.10
CA GLY A 165 25.13 15.92 12.98
C GLY A 165 24.39 16.00 14.31
N VAL A 166 23.04 15.97 14.29
CA VAL A 166 22.22 15.97 15.52
C VAL A 166 22.37 14.66 16.31
N LEU A 167 22.58 13.53 15.67
CA LEU A 167 22.82 12.25 16.35
C LEU A 167 24.16 12.26 17.10
N TYR A 168 25.22 12.79 16.47
CA TYR A 168 26.57 12.83 17.03
C TYR A 168 26.88 14.07 17.86
N MET A 169 25.94 15.01 17.98
CA MET A 169 26.09 16.21 18.82
C MET A 169 26.29 15.85 20.30
N GLU A 170 27.10 16.63 21.01
CA GLU A 170 27.22 16.52 22.47
C GLU A 170 25.97 17.08 23.18
N PRO A 171 25.52 16.47 24.29
CA PRO A 171 26.05 15.23 24.89
C PRO A 171 25.76 14.01 24.02
N LYS A 172 26.71 13.07 23.88
CA LYS A 172 26.49 11.84 23.10
C LYS A 172 25.25 11.09 23.57
N VAL A 173 24.39 10.75 22.62
CA VAL A 173 23.23 9.88 22.87
C VAL A 173 23.56 8.48 22.39
N ASP A 174 23.10 7.50 23.15
CA ASP A 174 23.20 6.10 22.79
C ASP A 174 22.54 5.83 21.42
N LEU A 175 23.10 4.88 20.65
CA LEU A 175 22.60 4.44 19.34
C LEU A 175 21.37 3.54 19.48
N HIS A 176 20.48 3.87 20.42
CA HIS A 176 19.25 3.16 20.68
C HIS A 176 18.37 3.11 19.42
N PRO A 177 17.64 2.00 19.13
CA PRO A 177 16.80 1.82 17.94
C PRO A 177 15.87 3.00 17.61
N ILE A 178 15.38 3.68 18.64
CA ILE A 178 14.49 4.84 18.53
C ILE A 178 15.18 6.05 17.86
N MET A 179 16.49 6.24 18.08
CA MET A 179 17.29 7.34 17.56
C MET A 179 17.77 7.07 16.13
N VAL A 180 18.14 5.82 15.83
CA VAL A 180 18.66 5.43 14.51
C VAL A 180 17.55 5.18 13.48
N ARG A 181 16.36 4.76 13.90
CA ARG A 181 15.24 4.42 13.00
C ARG A 181 14.93 5.50 11.95
N PRO A 182 14.84 6.81 12.29
CA PRO A 182 14.55 7.84 11.28
C PRO A 182 15.61 7.91 10.18
N LEU A 183 16.88 7.76 10.54
CA LEU A 183 18.00 7.73 9.61
C LEU A 183 18.00 6.46 8.77
N VAL A 184 17.78 5.29 9.37
CA VAL A 184 17.63 4.02 8.64
C VAL A 184 16.53 4.12 7.59
N ARG A 185 15.37 4.70 7.97
CA ARG A 185 14.26 4.93 7.05
C ARG A 185 14.62 5.93 5.95
N CYS A 186 15.33 7.01 6.29
CA CYS A 186 15.79 8.02 5.33
C CYS A 186 16.75 7.42 4.30
N PHE A 187 17.78 6.70 4.76
CA PHE A 187 18.73 6.01 3.90
C PHE A 187 18.06 4.97 3.01
N GLY A 188 17.10 4.19 3.54
CA GLY A 188 16.30 3.27 2.75
C GLY A 188 15.52 3.98 1.62
N ARG A 189 14.94 5.15 1.89
CA ARG A 189 14.24 5.98 0.89
C ARG A 189 15.20 6.57 -0.15
N LEU A 190 16.42 6.92 0.26
CA LEU A 190 17.46 7.49 -0.61
C LEU A 190 18.28 6.41 -1.34
N HIS A 191 17.88 5.13 -1.24
CA HIS A 191 18.60 3.97 -1.78
C HIS A 191 20.03 3.78 -1.26
N ASP A 192 20.42 4.44 -0.17
CA ASP A 192 21.68 4.17 0.54
C ASP A 192 21.52 3.01 1.53
N HIS A 193 21.24 1.83 0.96
CA HIS A 193 21.01 0.59 1.70
C HIS A 193 22.22 0.18 2.54
N ARG A 194 23.43 0.53 2.10
CA ARG A 194 24.66 0.23 2.84
C ARG A 194 24.74 1.02 4.15
N SER A 195 24.44 2.31 4.12
CA SER A 195 24.41 3.13 5.34
C SER A 195 23.29 2.74 6.28
N ALA A 196 22.11 2.39 5.76
CA ALA A 196 21.00 1.86 6.56
C ALA A 196 21.40 0.58 7.34
N LEU A 197 22.05 -0.37 6.66
CA LEU A 197 22.54 -1.61 7.26
C LEU A 197 23.66 -1.35 8.28
N ARG A 198 24.62 -0.48 7.97
CA ARG A 198 25.71 -0.11 8.88
C ARG A 198 25.21 0.54 10.16
N LEU A 199 24.29 1.49 10.05
CA LEU A 199 23.73 2.17 11.22
C LEU A 199 22.92 1.20 12.10
N THR A 200 22.19 0.28 11.48
CA THR A 200 21.49 -0.78 12.20
C THR A 200 22.49 -1.70 12.92
N ALA A 201 23.54 -2.15 12.22
CA ALA A 201 24.57 -3.00 12.80
C ALA A 201 25.30 -2.30 13.96
N ALA A 202 25.56 -0.99 13.87
CA ALA A 202 26.15 -0.22 14.96
C ALA A 202 25.25 -0.16 16.20
N ALA A 203 23.93 0.01 16.01
CA ALA A 203 22.97 -0.06 17.12
C ALA A 203 22.97 -1.44 17.79
N LEU A 204 23.00 -2.52 17.00
CA LEU A 204 23.07 -3.88 17.55
C LEU A 204 24.40 -4.16 18.25
N ALA A 205 25.52 -3.69 17.70
CA ALA A 205 26.85 -3.81 18.30
C ALA A 205 26.99 -3.04 19.63
N ALA A 206 26.19 -1.98 19.81
CA ALA A 206 26.08 -1.27 21.08
C ALA A 206 25.23 -2.02 22.13
N GLY A 207 24.78 -3.24 21.84
CA GLY A 207 24.03 -4.09 22.77
C GLY A 207 22.51 -3.96 22.67
N HIS A 208 21.99 -3.17 21.73
CA HIS A 208 20.54 -3.02 21.53
C HIS A 208 19.96 -4.19 20.74
N SER A 209 18.71 -4.55 21.04
CA SER A 209 17.95 -5.52 20.25
C SER A 209 17.22 -4.85 19.08
N VAL A 210 16.87 -5.63 18.06
CA VAL A 210 15.97 -5.17 17.00
C VAL A 210 14.59 -4.91 17.64
N SER A 211 13.98 -3.75 17.34
CA SER A 211 12.59 -3.49 17.72
C SER A 211 11.67 -3.59 16.50
N PRO A 212 10.36 -3.85 16.65
CA PRO A 212 9.42 -3.86 15.52
C PRO A 212 9.45 -2.57 14.69
N LEU A 213 9.67 -1.44 15.35
CA LEU A 213 9.77 -0.12 14.71
C LEU A 213 11.04 0.02 13.87
N LEU A 214 12.16 -0.52 14.35
CA LEU A 214 13.41 -0.55 13.60
C LEU A 214 13.33 -1.53 12.42
N LEU A 215 12.78 -2.73 12.65
CA LEU A 215 12.54 -3.70 11.58
C LEU A 215 11.68 -3.08 10.47
N SER A 216 10.58 -2.41 10.81
CA SER A 216 9.72 -1.69 9.85
C SER A 216 10.50 -0.67 8.98
N ALA A 217 11.47 0.03 9.55
CA ALA A 217 12.32 0.96 8.79
C ALA A 217 13.34 0.23 7.90
N LEU A 218 13.77 -0.96 8.32
CA LEU A 218 14.79 -1.76 7.67
C LEU A 218 14.23 -2.66 6.55
N LEU A 219 12.96 -3.06 6.62
CA LEU A 219 12.33 -3.98 5.66
C LEU A 219 12.52 -3.58 4.19
N PRO A 220 12.33 -2.31 3.77
CA PRO A 220 12.62 -1.90 2.40
C PRO A 220 14.08 -2.15 2.01
N THR A 221 15.02 -1.90 2.92
CA THR A 221 16.45 -2.16 2.67
C THR A 221 16.77 -3.65 2.58
N LEU A 222 16.14 -4.49 3.41
CA LEU A 222 16.31 -5.94 3.33
C LEU A 222 15.73 -6.51 2.05
N GLN A 223 14.58 -5.98 1.60
CA GLN A 223 13.97 -6.32 0.33
C GLN A 223 14.92 -5.99 -0.83
N GLU A 224 15.38 -4.74 -0.92
CA GLU A 224 16.25 -4.26 -2.00
C GLU A 224 17.61 -4.97 -2.07
N THR A 225 18.10 -5.43 -0.92
CA THR A 225 19.38 -6.17 -0.85
C THR A 225 19.23 -7.68 -0.96
N GLY A 226 18.04 -8.20 -1.27
CA GLY A 226 17.78 -9.64 -1.41
C GLY A 226 17.87 -10.42 -0.09
N LYS A 227 17.86 -9.73 1.06
CA LYS A 227 17.97 -10.31 2.40
C LYS A 227 16.60 -10.61 3.02
N TRP A 228 15.67 -11.09 2.19
CA TRP A 228 14.29 -11.40 2.60
C TRP A 228 14.22 -12.47 3.71
N HIS A 229 15.14 -13.43 3.72
CA HIS A 229 15.19 -14.47 4.75
C HIS A 229 15.48 -13.88 6.15
N LEU A 230 16.35 -12.87 6.23
CA LEU A 230 16.63 -12.15 7.48
C LEU A 230 15.41 -11.36 7.95
N ALA A 231 14.63 -10.78 7.03
CA ALA A 231 13.39 -10.08 7.36
C ALA A 231 12.36 -11.03 8.00
N LEU A 232 12.18 -12.23 7.43
CA LEU A 232 11.26 -13.23 7.96
C LEU A 232 11.76 -13.81 9.30
N HIS A 233 13.06 -14.05 9.44
CA HIS A 233 13.67 -14.50 10.70
C HIS A 233 13.49 -13.48 11.81
N ALA A 234 13.82 -12.21 11.55
CA ALA A 234 13.63 -11.13 12.52
C ALA A 234 12.15 -10.97 12.91
N ALA A 235 11.21 -11.13 11.98
CA ALA A 235 9.78 -11.09 12.30
C ALA A 235 9.35 -12.25 13.23
N HIS A 236 9.97 -13.43 13.08
CA HIS A 236 9.75 -14.56 13.97
C HIS A 236 10.31 -14.31 15.37
N GLU A 237 11.57 -13.86 15.48
CA GLU A 237 12.22 -13.53 16.76
C GLU A 237 11.47 -12.45 17.55
N LEU A 238 10.90 -11.46 16.85
CA LEU A 238 10.09 -10.40 17.45
C LEU A 238 8.64 -10.82 17.76
N GLN A 239 8.30 -12.10 17.61
CA GLN A 239 6.96 -12.64 17.84
C GLN A 239 5.85 -11.92 17.04
N LEU A 240 6.19 -11.29 15.92
CA LEU A 240 5.22 -10.58 15.09
C LEU A 240 4.24 -11.54 14.41
N LEU A 241 4.65 -12.79 14.24
CA LEU A 241 3.87 -13.86 13.61
C LEU A 241 2.88 -14.55 14.58
N SER A 242 2.89 -14.21 15.86
CA SER A 242 1.94 -14.70 16.88
C SER A 242 1.06 -13.59 17.47
N ALA A 243 1.08 -12.39 16.87
CA ALA A 243 0.40 -11.20 17.37
C ALA A 243 -1.12 -11.38 17.64
N THR A 244 -1.61 -10.66 18.64
CA THR A 244 -3.04 -10.48 18.93
C THR A 244 -3.72 -9.65 17.82
N ARG A 245 -5.06 -9.61 17.80
CA ARG A 245 -5.80 -8.82 16.80
C ARG A 245 -5.49 -7.32 16.89
N ALA A 246 -5.32 -6.78 18.09
CA ALA A 246 -5.04 -5.36 18.29
C ALA A 246 -3.64 -4.97 17.79
N GLU A 247 -2.64 -5.80 18.11
CA GLU A 247 -1.27 -5.63 17.63
C GLU A 247 -1.18 -5.81 16.11
N ALA A 248 -1.85 -6.83 15.58
CA ALA A 248 -1.84 -7.12 14.15
C ALA A 248 -2.38 -5.92 13.33
N ARG A 249 -3.48 -5.30 13.79
CA ARG A 249 -4.06 -4.09 13.18
C ARG A 249 -3.11 -2.89 13.21
N THR A 250 -2.39 -2.73 14.32
CA THR A 250 -1.40 -1.63 14.48
C THR A 250 -0.21 -1.83 13.53
N ASN A 251 0.15 -3.08 13.27
CA ASN A 251 1.34 -3.47 12.50
C ASN A 251 1.04 -3.90 11.06
N VAL A 252 -0.15 -3.64 10.50
CA VAL A 252 -0.53 -4.01 9.10
C VAL A 252 0.56 -3.68 8.09
N SER A 253 1.16 -2.48 8.20
CA SER A 253 2.23 -2.05 7.29
C SER A 253 3.48 -2.94 7.31
N ILE A 254 3.82 -3.50 8.48
CA ILE A 254 4.95 -4.42 8.64
C ILE A 254 4.64 -5.73 7.93
N TYR A 255 3.45 -6.28 8.12
CA TYR A 255 3.04 -7.52 7.42
C TYR A 255 3.01 -7.32 5.91
N ASN A 256 2.58 -6.15 5.42
CA ASN A 256 2.63 -5.85 4.00
C ASN A 256 4.07 -5.85 3.46
N GLN A 257 5.00 -5.28 4.20
CA GLN A 257 6.41 -5.29 3.82
C GLN A 257 7.03 -6.68 3.91
N LEU A 258 6.66 -7.49 4.91
CA LEU A 258 7.13 -8.87 5.05
C LEU A 258 6.65 -9.76 3.90
N VAL A 259 5.39 -9.63 3.49
CA VAL A 259 4.88 -10.35 2.32
C VAL A 259 5.58 -9.86 1.05
N SER A 260 5.85 -8.56 0.91
CA SER A 260 6.65 -8.04 -0.20
C SER A 260 8.06 -8.64 -0.23
N CYS A 261 8.71 -8.77 0.92
CA CYS A 261 10.00 -9.47 1.05
C CYS A 261 9.89 -10.94 0.65
N LEU A 262 8.82 -11.62 1.08
CA LEU A 262 8.57 -13.01 0.71
C LEU A 262 8.48 -13.18 -0.82
N TYR A 263 7.84 -12.24 -1.52
CA TYR A 263 7.75 -12.25 -2.99
C TYR A 263 9.08 -11.95 -3.71
N GLU A 264 10.14 -11.50 -3.02
CA GLU A 264 11.50 -11.45 -3.58
C GLU A 264 12.21 -12.82 -3.56
N ALA A 265 11.63 -13.83 -2.90
CA ALA A 265 12.14 -15.20 -2.94
C ALA A 265 11.80 -15.87 -4.29
N ASP A 266 12.43 -15.39 -5.35
CA ASP A 266 12.26 -15.94 -6.70
C ASP A 266 12.96 -17.30 -6.82
N VAL A 267 12.17 -18.37 -6.86
CA VAL A 267 12.65 -19.75 -7.04
C VAL A 267 13.38 -19.95 -8.38
N TYR A 268 13.24 -19.00 -9.32
CA TYR A 268 13.89 -19.03 -10.64
C TYR A 268 14.98 -17.98 -10.81
N ALA A 269 15.49 -17.37 -9.73
CA ALA A 269 16.51 -16.31 -9.80
C ALA A 269 17.77 -16.68 -10.61
N ALA A 270 18.06 -17.97 -10.76
CA ALA A 270 19.20 -18.47 -11.53
C ALA A 270 18.97 -18.56 -13.06
N PHE A 271 17.77 -18.28 -13.56
CA PHE A 271 17.42 -18.41 -14.98
C PHE A 271 16.93 -17.08 -15.54
N SER A 272 17.49 -16.65 -16.67
CA SER A 272 16.90 -15.55 -17.43
C SER A 272 15.68 -16.04 -18.22
N LEU A 273 14.79 -15.12 -18.62
CA LEU A 273 13.65 -15.48 -19.47
C LEU A 273 14.08 -16.02 -20.82
N ASP A 274 15.20 -15.53 -21.38
CA ASP A 274 15.72 -16.03 -22.66
C ASP A 274 16.24 -17.46 -22.53
N ASP A 275 16.90 -17.78 -21.41
CA ASP A 275 17.33 -19.16 -21.11
C ASP A 275 16.13 -20.10 -21.05
N VAL A 276 15.05 -19.67 -20.39
CA VAL A 276 13.82 -20.45 -20.28
C VAL A 276 13.20 -20.69 -21.66
N VAL A 277 13.09 -19.65 -22.49
CA VAL A 277 12.55 -19.77 -23.86
C VAL A 277 13.42 -20.69 -24.69
N GLN A 278 14.73 -20.49 -24.73
CA GLN A 278 15.65 -21.29 -25.53
C GLN A 278 15.62 -22.76 -25.11
N GLN A 279 15.73 -23.06 -23.81
CA GLN A 279 15.65 -24.43 -23.33
C GLN A 279 14.32 -25.11 -23.65
N MET A 280 13.22 -24.36 -23.68
CA MET A 280 11.92 -24.89 -24.07
C MET A 280 11.80 -25.11 -25.57
N VAL A 281 12.33 -24.20 -26.39
CA VAL A 281 12.37 -24.34 -27.86
C VAL A 281 13.20 -25.55 -28.26
N ASP A 282 14.37 -25.74 -27.65
CA ASP A 282 15.23 -26.90 -27.90
C ASP A 282 14.50 -28.21 -27.57
N ARG A 283 13.81 -28.29 -26.42
CA ARG A 283 13.01 -29.47 -26.05
C ARG A 283 11.81 -29.72 -26.96
N MET A 284 11.35 -28.72 -27.71
CA MET A 284 10.31 -28.90 -28.73
C MET A 284 10.85 -29.44 -30.07
N ARG A 285 12.17 -29.44 -30.28
CA ARG A 285 12.85 -29.89 -31.52
C ARG A 285 13.83 -31.03 -31.23
N PRO A 286 13.33 -32.26 -30.98
CA PRO A 286 14.15 -33.39 -30.53
C PRO A 286 15.25 -33.86 -31.51
N ARG A 287 15.17 -33.52 -32.80
CA ARG A 287 16.18 -33.95 -33.80
C ARG A 287 17.53 -33.25 -33.69
N ASP A 288 17.61 -32.11 -32.99
CA ASP A 288 18.86 -31.34 -32.80
C ASP A 288 19.53 -31.64 -31.43
N LEU A 289 18.93 -32.52 -30.62
CA LEU A 289 19.35 -32.76 -29.22
C LEU A 289 20.47 -33.80 -29.07
N GLU A 290 20.62 -34.73 -30.03
CA GLU A 290 21.67 -35.76 -30.00
C GLU A 290 23.09 -35.16 -30.11
N GLU A 291 23.26 -34.04 -30.82
CA GLU A 291 24.55 -33.35 -30.94
C GLU A 291 24.88 -32.46 -29.71
N ARG A 292 23.87 -31.93 -29.01
CA ARG A 292 24.06 -31.00 -27.88
C ARG A 292 24.22 -31.69 -26.53
N HIS A 293 23.72 -32.92 -26.36
CA HIS A 293 23.82 -33.64 -25.09
C HIS A 293 25.24 -34.11 -24.73
N ARG A 294 26.20 -34.05 -25.66
CA ARG A 294 27.60 -34.37 -25.37
C ARG A 294 28.36 -33.30 -24.56
N ASN A 295 27.83 -32.07 -24.42
CA ASN A 295 28.60 -30.94 -23.85
C ASN A 295 27.95 -30.11 -22.73
N SER A 296 26.78 -30.46 -22.18
CA SER A 296 26.09 -29.57 -21.21
C SER A 296 26.05 -30.12 -19.78
N ARG A 297 26.98 -29.67 -18.93
CA ARG A 297 26.81 -29.63 -17.45
C ARG A 297 25.84 -28.50 -17.01
N ALA A 298 25.15 -27.81 -17.93
CA ALA A 298 24.29 -26.67 -17.60
C ALA A 298 22.99 -27.11 -16.91
N LYS A 299 22.54 -26.33 -15.91
CA LYS A 299 21.30 -26.58 -15.17
C LYS A 299 20.08 -26.57 -16.10
N GLN A 300 19.28 -27.63 -16.05
CA GLN A 300 18.04 -27.75 -16.81
C GLN A 300 16.90 -27.02 -16.09
N PHE A 301 16.22 -26.10 -16.78
CA PHE A 301 15.04 -25.40 -16.26
C PHE A 301 13.83 -26.34 -16.13
N ARG A 302 13.13 -26.29 -15.00
CA ARG A 302 11.84 -26.95 -14.78
C ARG A 302 10.96 -26.04 -13.95
N LEU A 303 9.66 -26.01 -14.26
CA LEU A 303 8.70 -25.35 -13.38
C LEU A 303 8.53 -26.19 -12.11
N HIS A 304 8.54 -25.52 -10.96
CA HIS A 304 8.12 -26.10 -9.68
C HIS A 304 6.61 -26.17 -9.62
N SER A 305 6.08 -27.19 -8.95
CA SER A 305 4.65 -27.21 -8.66
C SER A 305 4.32 -26.14 -7.61
N PRO A 306 3.09 -25.59 -7.60
CA PRO A 306 2.62 -24.78 -6.47
C PRO A 306 2.72 -25.55 -5.15
N VAL A 307 2.55 -26.86 -5.15
CA VAL A 307 2.65 -27.68 -3.93
C VAL A 307 4.07 -27.68 -3.36
N ASP A 308 5.09 -27.80 -4.21
CA ASP A 308 6.50 -27.79 -3.80
C ASP A 308 6.86 -26.45 -3.15
N VAL A 309 6.45 -25.34 -3.77
CA VAL A 309 6.67 -23.99 -3.24
C VAL A 309 5.92 -23.79 -1.92
N PHE A 310 4.69 -24.31 -1.81
CA PHE A 310 3.96 -24.25 -0.54
C PHE A 310 4.71 -24.98 0.58
N GLN A 311 5.15 -26.22 0.33
CA GLN A 311 5.86 -27.04 1.32
C GLN A 311 7.16 -26.36 1.80
N GLN A 312 7.91 -25.75 0.87
CA GLN A 312 9.15 -25.04 1.19
C GLN A 312 8.94 -23.88 2.18
N PHE A 313 7.81 -23.17 2.08
CA PHE A 313 7.54 -21.96 2.87
C PHE A 313 6.40 -22.13 3.89
N GLN A 314 5.94 -23.36 4.13
CA GLN A 314 4.68 -23.66 4.83
C GLN A 314 4.57 -22.98 6.20
N SER A 315 5.61 -23.07 7.04
CA SER A 315 5.59 -22.52 8.40
C SER A 315 5.36 -21.01 8.41
N VAL A 316 6.07 -20.29 7.55
CA VAL A 316 5.96 -18.83 7.39
C VAL A 316 4.62 -18.45 6.77
N LEU A 317 4.18 -19.16 5.74
CA LEU A 317 2.92 -18.89 5.04
C LEU A 317 1.70 -19.03 5.94
N MET A 318 1.66 -20.08 6.76
CA MET A 318 0.55 -20.32 7.69
C MET A 318 0.51 -19.25 8.79
N ALA A 319 1.68 -18.87 9.32
CA ALA A 319 1.78 -17.84 10.35
C ALA A 319 1.39 -16.45 9.81
N LEU A 320 1.91 -16.07 8.63
CA LEU A 320 1.55 -14.81 7.96
C LEU A 320 0.06 -14.77 7.61
N THR A 321 -0.50 -15.86 7.06
CA THR A 321 -1.94 -15.96 6.78
C THR A 321 -2.77 -15.66 8.04
N THR A 322 -2.40 -16.29 9.15
CA THR A 322 -3.10 -16.14 10.43
C THR A 322 -3.05 -14.70 10.94
N VAL A 323 -1.88 -14.07 10.95
CA VAL A 323 -1.77 -12.70 11.47
C VAL A 323 -2.39 -11.68 10.52
N TYR A 324 -2.21 -11.85 9.21
CA TYR A 324 -2.81 -10.98 8.21
C TYR A 324 -4.34 -11.02 8.26
N SER A 325 -4.93 -12.21 8.49
CA SER A 325 -6.37 -12.36 8.71
C SER A 325 -6.88 -11.53 9.87
N LYS A 326 -6.14 -11.51 11.00
CA LYS A 326 -6.46 -10.72 12.19
C LYS A 326 -6.32 -9.22 11.91
N ALA A 327 -5.28 -8.85 11.16
CA ALA A 327 -4.94 -7.47 10.85
C ALA A 327 -6.01 -6.80 9.98
N ILE A 328 -6.45 -7.47 8.91
CA ILE A 328 -7.42 -6.94 7.95
C ILE A 328 -8.87 -7.14 8.43
N GLY A 329 -9.14 -8.18 9.24
CA GLY A 329 -10.47 -8.43 9.77
C GLY A 329 -11.45 -9.04 8.76
N VAL A 330 -10.95 -9.67 7.70
CA VAL A 330 -11.74 -10.51 6.78
C VAL A 330 -11.93 -11.89 7.43
N PRO A 331 -13.16 -12.39 7.61
CA PRO A 331 -13.40 -13.61 8.39
C PRO A 331 -13.32 -14.92 7.58
N ARG A 332 -13.38 -14.86 6.25
CA ARG A 332 -13.43 -16.05 5.38
C ARG A 332 -12.27 -16.06 4.39
N TRP A 333 -11.10 -16.48 4.86
CA TRP A 333 -9.98 -16.78 3.97
C TRP A 333 -10.10 -18.22 3.46
N TYR A 334 -9.95 -18.38 2.16
CA TYR A 334 -9.82 -19.66 1.51
C TYR A 334 -8.42 -20.23 1.79
N SER A 335 -8.35 -21.17 2.72
CA SER A 335 -7.11 -21.79 3.19
C SER A 335 -6.77 -23.11 2.48
N ARG A 336 -7.65 -23.62 1.62
CA ARG A 336 -7.38 -24.84 0.83
C ARG A 336 -6.52 -24.50 -0.39
N SER A 337 -5.96 -25.53 -1.03
CA SER A 337 -5.19 -25.36 -2.26
C SER A 337 -6.05 -24.79 -3.38
N ILE A 338 -5.46 -23.98 -4.26
CA ILE A 338 -6.17 -23.43 -5.43
C ILE A 338 -6.69 -24.54 -6.36
N GLY A 339 -6.02 -25.70 -6.42
CA GLY A 339 -6.54 -26.87 -7.13
C GLY A 339 -7.93 -27.28 -6.66
N SER A 340 -8.16 -27.32 -5.34
CA SER A 340 -9.47 -27.69 -4.79
C SER A 340 -10.58 -26.66 -5.09
N LEU A 341 -10.22 -25.41 -5.36
CA LEU A 341 -11.15 -24.39 -5.83
C LEU A 341 -11.59 -24.69 -7.26
N VAL A 342 -10.65 -25.11 -8.12
CA VAL A 342 -10.95 -25.55 -9.48
C VAL A 342 -11.83 -26.80 -9.49
N ASP A 343 -11.51 -27.81 -8.65
CA ASP A 343 -12.33 -29.02 -8.55
C ASP A 343 -13.78 -28.69 -8.15
N SER A 344 -13.94 -27.83 -7.14
CA SER A 344 -15.26 -27.35 -6.70
C SER A 344 -16.00 -26.62 -7.82
N ALA A 345 -15.27 -25.79 -8.60
CA ALA A 345 -15.87 -25.05 -9.69
C ALA A 345 -16.29 -25.93 -10.86
N LEU A 346 -15.52 -26.98 -11.15
CA LEU A 346 -15.87 -27.96 -12.18
C LEU A 346 -17.12 -28.75 -11.78
N GLN A 347 -17.20 -29.20 -10.52
CA GLN A 347 -18.35 -29.91 -9.96
C GLN A 347 -19.62 -29.05 -9.97
N ALA A 348 -19.51 -27.76 -9.62
CA ALA A 348 -20.64 -26.83 -9.58
C ALA A 348 -20.98 -26.18 -10.94
N ASN A 349 -20.28 -26.57 -12.01
CA ASN A 349 -20.39 -25.96 -13.34
C ASN A 349 -20.26 -24.42 -13.33
N THR A 350 -19.28 -23.91 -12.58
CA THR A 350 -18.97 -22.48 -12.47
C THR A 350 -17.73 -22.09 -13.29
N ALA A 351 -17.73 -20.84 -13.76
CA ALA A 351 -16.56 -20.15 -14.26
C ALA A 351 -15.99 -19.22 -13.18
N LEU A 352 -14.67 -19.10 -13.15
CA LEU A 352 -13.93 -18.37 -12.14
C LEU A 352 -13.63 -16.95 -12.62
N LEU A 353 -14.03 -15.96 -11.82
CA LEU A 353 -13.80 -14.54 -12.03
C LEU A 353 -12.70 -14.06 -11.08
N VAL A 354 -11.50 -13.76 -11.59
CA VAL A 354 -10.43 -13.18 -10.78
C VAL A 354 -10.60 -11.66 -10.73
N LEU A 355 -10.67 -11.05 -9.55
CA LEU A 355 -10.86 -9.60 -9.41
C LEU A 355 -9.57 -8.83 -9.13
N ASP A 356 -9.36 -7.79 -9.92
CA ASP A 356 -8.39 -6.72 -9.64
C ASP A 356 -8.94 -5.70 -8.61
N THR A 357 -8.03 -5.00 -7.92
CA THR A 357 -8.30 -3.96 -6.92
C THR A 357 -9.23 -2.88 -7.46
N ASN A 358 -9.01 -2.45 -8.70
CA ASN A 358 -9.78 -1.35 -9.29
C ASN A 358 -11.26 -1.70 -9.46
N ILE A 359 -11.57 -2.94 -9.86
CA ILE A 359 -12.95 -3.42 -9.94
C ILE A 359 -13.57 -3.51 -8.55
N LEU A 360 -12.87 -4.08 -7.57
CA LEU A 360 -13.35 -4.16 -6.19
C LEU A 360 -13.69 -2.77 -5.63
N LEU A 361 -12.79 -1.79 -5.79
CA LEU A 361 -13.01 -0.42 -5.35
C LEU A 361 -14.18 0.24 -6.08
N HIS A 362 -14.36 -0.04 -7.37
CA HIS A 362 -15.50 0.48 -8.13
C HIS A 362 -16.84 -0.05 -7.58
N LEU A 363 -16.94 -1.37 -7.36
CA LEU A 363 -18.11 -2.02 -6.76
C LEU A 363 -18.45 -1.42 -5.39
N VAL A 364 -17.43 -1.26 -4.54
CA VAL A 364 -17.58 -0.73 -3.18
C VAL A 364 -18.02 0.75 -3.18
N LYS A 365 -17.38 1.60 -4.00
CA LYS A 365 -17.69 3.03 -4.09
C LYS A 365 -19.09 3.28 -4.65
N LYS A 366 -19.50 2.49 -5.65
CA LYS A 366 -20.81 2.61 -6.30
C LYS A 366 -21.91 1.78 -5.62
N GLN A 367 -21.58 0.98 -4.61
CA GLN A 367 -22.50 0.05 -3.96
C GLN A 367 -23.17 -0.90 -4.97
N LEU A 368 -22.37 -1.43 -5.90
CA LEU A 368 -22.85 -2.35 -6.93
C LEU A 368 -22.50 -3.80 -6.53
N PRO A 369 -23.44 -4.74 -6.67
CA PRO A 369 -23.12 -6.17 -6.61
C PRO A 369 -22.33 -6.56 -7.86
N LEU A 370 -21.45 -7.57 -7.75
CA LEU A 370 -20.69 -8.06 -8.90
C LEU A 370 -21.63 -8.66 -9.97
N GLU A 371 -22.74 -9.23 -9.51
CA GLU A 371 -23.83 -9.79 -10.32
C GLU A 371 -24.36 -8.81 -11.36
N HIS A 372 -24.28 -7.50 -11.07
CA HIS A 372 -24.66 -6.44 -12.01
C HIS A 372 -23.93 -6.57 -13.36
N PHE A 373 -22.71 -7.10 -13.36
CA PHE A 373 -21.88 -7.23 -14.55
C PHE A 373 -22.03 -8.56 -15.28
N TYR A 374 -22.70 -9.56 -14.71
CA TYR A 374 -22.76 -10.92 -15.26
C TYR A 374 -23.45 -11.01 -16.62
N ALA A 375 -24.51 -10.23 -16.83
CA ALA A 375 -25.20 -10.17 -18.11
C ALA A 375 -24.26 -9.66 -19.22
N TYR A 376 -23.51 -8.59 -18.94
CA TYR A 376 -22.53 -8.02 -19.86
C TYR A 376 -21.36 -8.97 -20.13
N MET A 377 -20.86 -9.66 -19.09
CA MET A 377 -19.82 -10.68 -19.24
C MET A 377 -20.29 -11.83 -20.16
N LYS A 378 -21.52 -12.33 -19.98
CA LYS A 378 -22.12 -13.39 -20.81
C LYS A 378 -22.49 -12.94 -22.22
N GLN A 379 -22.76 -11.65 -22.40
CA GLN A 379 -22.95 -11.05 -23.72
C GLN A 379 -21.63 -10.98 -24.47
N GLN A 380 -20.56 -10.53 -23.80
CA GLN A 380 -19.23 -10.41 -24.38
C GLN A 380 -18.57 -11.78 -24.63
N TYR A 381 -18.85 -12.76 -23.77
CA TYR A 381 -18.31 -14.13 -23.86
C TYR A 381 -19.44 -15.17 -23.89
N PRO A 382 -19.99 -15.48 -25.08
CA PRO A 382 -21.12 -16.42 -25.20
C PRO A 382 -20.84 -17.82 -24.66
N ASN A 383 -19.59 -18.27 -24.69
CA ASN A 383 -19.15 -19.55 -24.11
C ASN A 383 -19.38 -19.63 -22.59
N LEU A 384 -19.50 -18.49 -21.90
CA LEU A 384 -19.76 -18.42 -20.46
C LEU A 384 -21.25 -18.48 -20.10
N ARG A 385 -22.18 -18.46 -21.07
CA ARG A 385 -23.62 -18.43 -20.79
C ARG A 385 -24.10 -19.60 -19.96
N GLN A 386 -23.52 -20.78 -20.22
CA GLN A 386 -23.82 -22.05 -19.56
C GLN A 386 -23.28 -22.17 -18.14
N TYR A 387 -22.44 -21.25 -17.68
CA TYR A 387 -21.81 -21.33 -16.36
C TYR A 387 -22.45 -20.37 -15.36
N HIS A 388 -22.42 -20.77 -14.09
CA HIS A 388 -22.53 -19.85 -12.97
C HIS A 388 -21.18 -19.16 -12.73
N PHE A 389 -21.14 -18.10 -11.92
CA PHE A 389 -19.90 -17.40 -11.63
C PHE A 389 -19.51 -17.50 -10.15
N SER A 390 -18.23 -17.76 -9.92
CA SER A 390 -17.59 -17.65 -8.62
C SER A 390 -16.39 -16.72 -8.70
N THR A 391 -16.20 -15.94 -7.66
CA THR A 391 -15.22 -14.86 -7.63
C THR A 391 -13.99 -15.30 -6.85
N VAL A 392 -12.80 -15.02 -7.37
CA VAL A 392 -11.51 -15.26 -6.72
C VAL A 392 -10.87 -13.91 -6.45
N ILE A 393 -10.53 -13.65 -5.18
CA ILE A 393 -9.94 -12.39 -4.72
C ILE A 393 -8.57 -12.65 -4.13
N VAL A 394 -7.58 -11.89 -4.61
CA VAL A 394 -6.19 -12.03 -4.21
C VAL A 394 -5.94 -11.18 -2.94
N PRO A 395 -5.53 -11.79 -1.82
CA PRO A 395 -5.52 -11.12 -0.52
C PRO A 395 -4.46 -10.04 -0.41
N PHE A 396 -3.28 -10.26 -1.00
CA PHE A 396 -2.17 -9.35 -0.83
C PHE A 396 -2.14 -8.20 -1.83
N THR A 397 -2.65 -8.41 -3.04
CA THR A 397 -2.86 -7.33 -4.01
C THR A 397 -4.23 -6.70 -3.77
N THR A 398 -5.31 -7.39 -4.15
CA THR A 398 -6.67 -6.85 -4.17
C THR A 398 -7.14 -6.31 -2.82
N VAL A 399 -7.03 -7.10 -1.75
CA VAL A 399 -7.55 -6.70 -0.43
C VAL A 399 -6.62 -5.70 0.26
N SER A 400 -5.30 -5.91 0.19
CA SER A 400 -4.32 -4.99 0.81
C SER A 400 -4.36 -3.61 0.18
N GLU A 401 -4.40 -3.54 -1.15
CA GLU A 401 -4.45 -2.28 -1.87
C GLU A 401 -5.78 -1.57 -1.65
N ALA A 402 -6.90 -2.30 -1.61
CA ALA A 402 -8.19 -1.70 -1.25
C ALA A 402 -8.16 -1.14 0.19
N HIS A 403 -7.57 -1.88 1.14
CA HIS A 403 -7.39 -1.40 2.50
C HIS A 403 -6.49 -0.15 2.54
N ALA A 404 -5.37 -0.16 1.84
CA ALA A 404 -4.46 0.98 1.75
C ALA A 404 -5.09 2.19 1.04
N HIS A 405 -5.96 1.98 0.06
CA HIS A 405 -6.73 3.04 -0.60
C HIS A 405 -7.72 3.67 0.38
N ILE A 406 -8.49 2.87 1.10
CA ILE A 406 -9.56 3.35 1.99
C ILE A 406 -8.98 3.99 3.26
N TRP A 407 -7.98 3.36 3.89
CA TRP A 407 -7.43 3.78 5.17
C TRP A 407 -6.15 4.60 5.06
N GLY A 408 -5.56 4.67 3.87
CA GLY A 408 -4.30 5.38 3.64
C GLY A 408 -4.41 6.89 3.75
N PRO A 409 -3.27 7.58 3.91
CA PRO A 409 -3.22 9.04 4.03
C PRO A 409 -3.44 9.76 2.70
N LYS A 410 -3.32 9.06 1.56
CA LYS A 410 -3.45 9.65 0.22
C LYS A 410 -4.89 10.10 -0.05
N GLU A 411 -5.85 9.28 0.35
CA GLU A 411 -7.26 9.54 0.16
C GLU A 411 -7.83 10.24 1.41
N HIS A 412 -8.24 11.49 1.25
CA HIS A 412 -8.72 12.35 2.34
C HIS A 412 -10.18 12.04 2.71
N PHE A 413 -10.54 10.76 2.82
CA PHE A 413 -11.89 10.35 3.25
C PHE A 413 -12.09 10.63 4.75
N PRO A 414 -13.23 11.22 5.15
CA PRO A 414 -13.65 11.28 6.55
C PRO A 414 -13.73 9.88 7.17
N VAL A 415 -13.51 9.77 8.48
CA VAL A 415 -13.47 8.49 9.21
C VAL A 415 -14.73 7.64 8.97
N ASP A 416 -15.91 8.25 8.96
CA ASP A 416 -17.17 7.51 8.78
C ASP A 416 -17.33 6.98 7.35
N VAL A 417 -16.83 7.71 6.34
CA VAL A 417 -16.77 7.24 4.96
C VAL A 417 -15.81 6.06 4.84
N ARG A 418 -14.65 6.11 5.51
CA ARG A 418 -13.70 4.98 5.54
C ARG A 418 -14.34 3.73 6.13
N LYS A 419 -15.03 3.85 7.26
CA LYS A 419 -15.77 2.75 7.90
C LYS A 419 -16.83 2.17 6.96
N LEU A 420 -17.61 3.03 6.29
CA LEU A 420 -18.64 2.59 5.35
C LEU A 420 -18.06 1.84 4.15
N LEU A 421 -17.03 2.39 3.50
CA LEU A 421 -16.37 1.73 2.36
C LEU A 421 -15.74 0.40 2.76
N TRP A 422 -15.09 0.35 3.94
CA TRP A 422 -14.51 -0.90 4.44
C TRP A 422 -15.58 -1.94 4.80
N SER A 423 -16.68 -1.51 5.42
CA SER A 423 -17.83 -2.39 5.70
C SER A 423 -18.43 -2.99 4.43
N ARG A 424 -18.61 -2.18 3.38
CA ARG A 424 -19.05 -2.66 2.06
C ARG A 424 -18.05 -3.64 1.44
N THR A 425 -16.75 -3.36 1.56
CA THR A 425 -15.69 -4.27 1.11
C THR A 425 -15.83 -5.62 1.81
N VAL A 426 -15.87 -5.62 3.15
CA VAL A 426 -16.01 -6.84 3.94
C VAL A 426 -17.30 -7.60 3.61
N SER A 427 -18.42 -6.91 3.39
CA SER A 427 -19.69 -7.53 3.01
C SER A 427 -19.58 -8.27 1.67
N LEU A 428 -18.93 -7.68 0.67
CA LEU A 428 -18.66 -8.34 -0.61
C LEU A 428 -17.75 -9.56 -0.42
N LEU A 429 -16.65 -9.42 0.35
CA LEU A 429 -15.70 -10.50 0.62
C LEU A 429 -16.31 -11.68 1.40
N GLN A 430 -17.45 -11.50 2.08
CA GLN A 430 -18.13 -12.53 2.86
C GLN A 430 -19.15 -13.35 2.07
N GLN A 431 -19.47 -12.93 0.84
CA GLN A 431 -20.45 -13.60 -0.02
C GLN A 431 -20.03 -15.06 -0.30
N PRO A 432 -20.99 -16.00 -0.38
CA PRO A 432 -20.69 -17.43 -0.50
C PRO A 432 -20.02 -17.82 -1.82
N ASN A 433 -20.25 -17.06 -2.88
CA ASN A 433 -19.62 -17.23 -4.20
C ASN A 433 -18.26 -16.52 -4.31
N VAL A 434 -17.75 -15.92 -3.23
CA VAL A 434 -16.49 -15.17 -3.20
C VAL A 434 -15.44 -15.94 -2.39
N TYR A 435 -14.36 -16.33 -3.06
CA TYR A 435 -13.21 -17.00 -2.50
C TYR A 435 -12.05 -16.01 -2.36
N VAL A 436 -11.88 -15.45 -1.16
CA VAL A 436 -10.70 -14.64 -0.84
C VAL A 436 -9.55 -15.57 -0.52
N LEU A 437 -8.55 -15.68 -1.41
CA LEU A 437 -7.41 -16.58 -1.20
C LEU A 437 -6.68 -16.22 0.09
N SER A 438 -6.10 -17.19 0.78
CA SER A 438 -5.12 -16.92 1.85
C SER A 438 -3.74 -16.63 1.27
N ILE A 439 -2.81 -16.07 2.07
CA ILE A 439 -1.39 -15.94 1.65
C ILE A 439 -0.81 -17.32 1.33
N ALA A 440 -1.18 -18.33 2.13
CA ALA A 440 -0.84 -19.73 1.91
C ALA A 440 -1.35 -20.30 0.57
N ALA A 441 -2.43 -19.75 -0.01
CA ALA A 441 -2.93 -20.14 -1.32
C ALA A 441 -2.37 -19.25 -2.44
N GLU A 442 -2.22 -17.95 -2.20
CA GLU A 442 -1.72 -16.98 -3.18
C GLU A 442 -0.23 -17.17 -3.49
N TYR A 443 0.63 -17.15 -2.47
CA TYR A 443 2.08 -17.12 -2.67
C TYR A 443 2.62 -18.31 -3.49
N PRO A 444 2.15 -19.55 -3.31
CA PRO A 444 2.59 -20.66 -4.14
C PRO A 444 2.33 -20.50 -5.64
N CYS A 445 1.42 -19.61 -6.05
CA CYS A 445 1.21 -19.27 -7.47
C CYS A 445 2.44 -18.61 -8.10
N SER A 446 3.34 -18.03 -7.30
CA SER A 446 4.63 -17.51 -7.77
C SER A 446 5.48 -18.57 -8.48
N SER A 447 5.22 -19.86 -8.24
CA SER A 447 5.79 -20.97 -9.03
C SER A 447 5.56 -20.83 -10.54
N LEU A 448 4.52 -20.11 -10.97
CA LEU A 448 4.20 -19.91 -12.39
C LEU A 448 4.50 -18.49 -12.90
N ASN A 449 5.21 -17.68 -12.12
CA ASN A 449 5.63 -16.30 -12.43
C ASN A 449 6.35 -16.13 -13.79
N ILE A 450 7.05 -17.17 -14.27
CA ILE A 450 7.66 -17.14 -15.62
C ILE A 450 6.62 -16.84 -16.72
N ILE A 451 5.39 -17.32 -16.58
CA ILE A 451 4.33 -17.14 -17.58
C ILE A 451 3.92 -15.66 -17.74
N PRO A 452 3.50 -14.94 -16.67
CA PRO A 452 3.18 -13.53 -16.81
C PRO A 452 4.40 -12.69 -17.22
N ARG A 453 5.61 -13.05 -16.80
CA ARG A 453 6.84 -12.40 -17.28
C ARG A 453 7.05 -12.53 -18.80
N LEU A 454 6.79 -13.71 -19.38
CA LEU A 454 6.82 -13.90 -20.84
C LEU A 454 5.77 -13.02 -21.54
N ALA A 455 4.56 -12.95 -20.99
CA ALA A 455 3.48 -12.14 -21.55
C ALA A 455 3.75 -10.62 -21.50
N TYR A 456 4.44 -10.15 -20.46
CA TYR A 456 4.83 -8.73 -20.34
C TYR A 456 5.97 -8.38 -21.30
N ARG A 457 6.91 -9.30 -21.53
CA ARG A 457 8.04 -9.09 -22.44
C ARG A 457 7.61 -8.88 -23.90
N THR A 458 6.44 -9.39 -24.30
CA THR A 458 5.90 -9.19 -25.66
C THR A 458 5.08 -7.91 -25.81
N MET A 459 4.91 -7.11 -24.75
CA MET A 459 4.13 -5.87 -24.82
C MET A 459 4.92 -4.72 -25.47
N PRO A 460 4.25 -3.87 -26.28
CA PRO A 460 4.85 -2.66 -26.81
C PRO A 460 5.22 -1.68 -25.68
N GLY A 461 6.42 -1.10 -25.76
CA GLY A 461 6.98 -0.21 -24.73
C GLY A 461 8.03 -0.87 -23.83
N ASN A 462 8.28 -2.18 -23.97
CA ASN A 462 9.34 -3.00 -23.37
C ASN A 462 9.97 -2.44 -22.08
N VAL A 463 9.16 -2.27 -21.04
CA VAL A 463 9.62 -1.81 -19.72
C VAL A 463 10.01 -3.02 -18.83
N ALA A 464 10.38 -4.16 -19.44
CA ALA A 464 10.62 -5.47 -18.79
C ALA A 464 11.45 -5.41 -17.49
N GLY A 465 12.45 -4.54 -17.41
CA GLY A 465 13.27 -4.34 -16.21
C GLY A 465 12.55 -3.66 -15.04
N THR A 466 11.55 -2.82 -15.31
CA THR A 466 10.74 -2.14 -14.26
C THR A 466 9.65 -3.04 -13.67
N PHE A 467 9.38 -4.20 -14.27
CA PHE A 467 8.18 -4.99 -13.98
C PHE A 467 8.39 -6.18 -13.06
N GLN A 468 9.63 -6.56 -12.74
CA GLN A 468 9.88 -7.71 -11.86
C GLN A 468 9.19 -7.60 -10.50
N ARG A 469 8.88 -6.37 -10.06
CA ARG A 469 8.21 -6.05 -8.80
C ARG A 469 6.79 -5.50 -8.97
N ASP A 470 6.21 -5.60 -10.16
CA ASP A 470 4.84 -5.17 -10.40
C ASP A 470 3.86 -6.07 -9.62
N PRO A 471 3.07 -5.54 -8.68
CA PRO A 471 2.10 -6.33 -7.91
C PRO A 471 1.08 -7.04 -8.82
N ASP A 472 0.79 -6.51 -10.01
CA ASP A 472 -0.16 -7.11 -10.96
C ASP A 472 0.29 -8.51 -11.41
N LEU A 473 1.61 -8.78 -11.43
CA LEU A 473 2.16 -10.11 -11.75
C LEU A 473 1.70 -11.18 -10.75
N ARG A 474 1.32 -10.82 -9.52
CA ARG A 474 0.80 -11.77 -8.53
C ARG A 474 -0.59 -12.24 -8.90
N ILE A 475 -1.47 -11.33 -9.32
CA ILE A 475 -2.82 -11.69 -9.79
C ILE A 475 -2.72 -12.53 -11.07
N LEU A 476 -1.82 -12.15 -11.99
CA LEU A 476 -1.61 -12.93 -13.20
C LEU A 476 -0.98 -14.31 -12.93
N SER A 477 -0.11 -14.42 -11.93
CA SER A 477 0.38 -15.71 -11.44
C SER A 477 -0.76 -16.59 -10.93
N VAL A 478 -1.71 -16.03 -10.16
CA VAL A 478 -2.93 -16.74 -9.75
C VAL A 478 -3.74 -17.19 -10.99
N CYS A 479 -3.91 -16.34 -12.00
CA CYS A 479 -4.56 -16.73 -13.25
C CYS A 479 -3.83 -17.89 -13.95
N ALA A 480 -2.49 -17.86 -14.02
CA ALA A 480 -1.70 -18.95 -14.60
C ALA A 480 -1.87 -20.26 -13.83
N THR A 481 -1.93 -20.20 -12.50
CA THR A 481 -2.18 -21.38 -11.64
C THR A 481 -3.60 -21.93 -11.82
N LEU A 482 -4.60 -21.06 -11.98
CA LEU A 482 -5.95 -21.49 -12.32
C LEU A 482 -6.01 -22.12 -13.72
N GLN A 483 -5.33 -21.55 -14.71
CA GLN A 483 -5.19 -22.15 -16.05
C GLN A 483 -4.54 -23.54 -15.97
N HIS A 484 -3.49 -23.69 -15.16
CA HIS A 484 -2.83 -24.98 -14.93
C HIS A 484 -3.83 -26.04 -14.47
N TYR A 485 -4.53 -25.81 -13.35
CA TYR A 485 -5.44 -26.81 -12.78
C TYR A 485 -6.67 -27.07 -13.67
N LEU A 486 -7.25 -26.03 -14.28
CA LEU A 486 -8.35 -26.20 -15.23
C LEU A 486 -7.92 -27.06 -16.42
N ARG A 487 -6.72 -26.83 -16.96
CA ARG A 487 -6.15 -27.63 -18.05
C ARG A 487 -5.83 -29.05 -17.62
N THR A 488 -5.30 -29.26 -16.42
CA THR A 488 -5.09 -30.60 -15.84
C THR A 488 -6.40 -31.37 -15.85
N ALA A 489 -7.48 -30.78 -15.36
CA ALA A 489 -8.79 -31.43 -15.32
C ALA A 489 -9.32 -31.77 -16.73
N THR A 490 -9.17 -30.87 -17.70
CA THR A 490 -9.56 -31.14 -19.10
C THR A 490 -8.74 -32.29 -19.70
N ILE A 491 -7.43 -32.33 -19.48
CA ILE A 491 -6.57 -33.41 -19.97
C ILE A 491 -6.96 -34.75 -19.32
N THR A 492 -7.15 -34.77 -18.01
CA THR A 492 -7.57 -35.96 -17.27
C THR A 492 -8.92 -36.48 -17.78
N ALA A 493 -9.89 -35.59 -18.02
CA ALA A 493 -11.18 -35.97 -18.59
C ALA A 493 -11.03 -36.58 -20.00
N ASN A 494 -10.20 -35.98 -20.86
CA ASN A 494 -9.94 -36.48 -22.22
C ASN A 494 -9.22 -37.83 -22.25
N MET A 495 -8.44 -38.16 -21.20
CA MET A 495 -7.78 -39.46 -21.04
C MET A 495 -8.60 -40.47 -20.22
N GLY A 496 -9.92 -40.29 -20.14
CA GLY A 496 -10.82 -41.22 -19.46
C GLY A 496 -10.62 -41.30 -17.95
N GLY A 497 -10.15 -40.24 -17.31
CA GLY A 497 -9.90 -40.19 -15.86
C GLY A 497 -8.50 -40.62 -15.44
N SER A 498 -7.61 -40.97 -16.37
CA SER A 498 -6.24 -41.36 -16.08
C SER A 498 -5.42 -40.18 -15.53
N THR A 499 -4.74 -40.39 -14.41
CA THR A 499 -3.91 -39.34 -13.78
C THR A 499 -2.69 -39.03 -14.64
N VAL A 500 -2.49 -37.75 -14.93
CA VAL A 500 -1.32 -37.27 -15.69
C VAL A 500 -0.24 -36.86 -14.69
N PRO A 501 1.03 -37.26 -14.88
CA PRO A 501 2.12 -36.75 -14.06
C PRO A 501 2.18 -35.22 -14.12
N GLU A 502 2.25 -34.57 -12.96
CA GLU A 502 2.17 -33.10 -12.85
C GLU A 502 3.25 -32.39 -13.68
N GLY A 503 4.47 -32.92 -13.69
CA GLY A 503 5.57 -32.39 -14.50
C GLY A 503 5.28 -32.36 -16.00
N VAL A 504 4.50 -33.33 -16.52
CA VAL A 504 4.08 -33.35 -17.93
C VAL A 504 3.08 -32.24 -18.21
N VAL A 505 2.14 -32.01 -17.29
CA VAL A 505 1.15 -30.93 -17.44
C VAL A 505 1.79 -29.56 -17.34
N LEU A 506 2.71 -29.36 -16.38
CA LEU A 506 3.49 -28.12 -16.24
C LEU A 506 4.33 -27.85 -17.48
N PHE A 507 5.00 -28.88 -18.03
CA PHE A 507 5.75 -28.74 -19.28
C PHE A 507 4.84 -28.37 -20.46
N SER A 508 3.68 -29.02 -20.58
CA SER A 508 2.68 -28.74 -21.63
C SER A 508 2.11 -27.32 -21.53
N LEU A 509 1.89 -26.84 -20.30
CA LEU A 509 1.47 -25.47 -20.02
C LEU A 509 2.56 -24.47 -20.45
N LEU A 510 3.80 -24.66 -19.99
CA LEU A 510 4.91 -23.78 -20.37
C LEU A 510 5.15 -23.78 -21.88
N LYS A 511 5.07 -24.95 -22.52
CA LYS A 511 5.15 -25.10 -23.98
C LYS A 511 4.11 -24.23 -24.68
N TYR A 512 2.87 -24.22 -24.20
CA TYR A 512 1.83 -23.35 -24.74
C TYR A 512 2.19 -21.86 -24.62
N HIS A 513 2.65 -21.42 -23.45
CA HIS A 513 3.01 -20.00 -23.25
C HIS A 513 4.27 -19.58 -24.00
N VAL A 514 5.28 -20.44 -24.14
CA VAL A 514 6.45 -20.17 -25.00
C VAL A 514 6.02 -20.08 -26.47
N ARG A 515 5.10 -20.94 -26.92
CA ARG A 515 4.55 -20.85 -28.28
C ARG A 515 3.77 -19.56 -28.51
N ARG A 516 3.04 -19.05 -27.51
CA ARG A 516 2.40 -17.72 -27.57
C ARG A 516 3.41 -16.59 -27.59
N TYR A 517 4.44 -16.66 -26.75
CA TYR A 517 5.56 -15.73 -26.73
C TYR A 517 6.21 -15.61 -28.12
N CYS A 518 6.43 -16.75 -28.79
CA CYS A 518 6.92 -16.80 -30.17
C CYS A 518 5.83 -16.54 -31.23
N ASN A 519 4.61 -16.13 -30.85
CA ASN A 519 3.48 -15.85 -31.73
C ASN A 519 3.07 -17.02 -32.67
N THR A 520 3.28 -18.26 -32.24
CA THR A 520 2.93 -19.50 -33.00
C THR A 520 1.59 -20.12 -32.59
N VAL A 521 0.96 -19.62 -31.52
CA VAL A 521 -0.35 -20.05 -31.01
C VAL A 521 -1.11 -18.82 -30.51
N LYS A 522 -2.42 -18.79 -30.75
CA LYS A 522 -3.36 -17.76 -30.26
C LYS A 522 -4.56 -18.42 -29.57
N GLY A 523 -5.48 -17.62 -29.00
CA GLY A 523 -6.70 -18.09 -28.32
C GLY A 523 -6.58 -18.19 -26.80
N CYS A 524 -7.63 -18.66 -26.12
CA CYS A 524 -7.61 -18.84 -24.67
C CYS A 524 -7.00 -20.19 -24.31
N CYS A 525 -6.33 -20.30 -23.15
CA CYS A 525 -5.82 -21.59 -22.68
C CYS A 525 -6.93 -22.46 -22.07
N VAL A 526 -7.95 -21.82 -21.50
CA VAL A 526 -9.09 -22.44 -20.79
C VAL A 526 -10.33 -21.56 -20.94
N ASP A 527 -11.51 -22.17 -20.93
CA ASP A 527 -12.78 -21.48 -21.20
C ASP A 527 -13.51 -20.95 -19.95
N ARG A 528 -13.12 -21.42 -18.75
CA ARG A 528 -13.81 -21.14 -17.48
C ARG A 528 -13.08 -20.13 -16.58
N LEU A 529 -12.27 -19.25 -17.16
CA LEU A 529 -11.46 -18.28 -16.42
C LEU A 529 -11.54 -16.89 -17.06
N LEU A 530 -11.95 -15.90 -16.26
CA LEU A 530 -12.06 -14.51 -16.66
C LEU A 530 -11.33 -13.63 -15.63
N LEU A 531 -10.45 -12.74 -16.10
CA LEU A 531 -9.88 -11.67 -15.28
C LEU A 531 -10.74 -10.41 -15.41
N CYS A 532 -11.19 -9.86 -14.30
CA CYS A 532 -11.91 -8.60 -14.26
C CYS A 532 -10.96 -7.48 -13.81
N THR A 533 -10.60 -6.58 -14.73
CA THR A 533 -9.70 -5.45 -14.43
C THR A 533 -10.01 -4.23 -15.29
N LEU A 534 -9.82 -3.04 -14.71
CA LEU A 534 -9.86 -1.76 -15.43
C LEU A 534 -8.47 -1.29 -15.87
N ASP A 535 -7.40 -1.98 -15.45
CA ASP A 535 -6.03 -1.66 -15.87
C ASP A 535 -5.80 -2.21 -17.29
N LYS A 536 -5.62 -1.28 -18.24
CA LYS A 536 -5.39 -1.62 -19.65
C LYS A 536 -4.11 -2.43 -19.88
N ARG A 537 -3.08 -2.27 -19.05
CA ARG A 537 -1.82 -3.01 -19.15
C ARG A 537 -2.02 -4.43 -18.65
N MET A 538 -2.64 -4.59 -17.48
CA MET A 538 -2.98 -5.90 -16.93
C MET A 538 -3.87 -6.69 -17.88
N SER A 539 -4.89 -6.05 -18.46
CA SER A 539 -5.75 -6.63 -19.49
C SER A 539 -4.97 -7.14 -20.71
N ARG A 540 -3.98 -6.37 -21.21
CA ARG A 540 -3.09 -6.82 -22.29
C ARG A 540 -2.27 -8.04 -21.86
N GLY A 541 -1.79 -8.06 -20.62
CA GLY A 541 -0.98 -9.17 -20.08
C GLY A 541 -1.75 -10.46 -20.00
N ALA A 542 -2.94 -10.40 -19.42
CA ALA A 542 -3.87 -11.51 -19.38
C ALA A 542 -4.22 -12.02 -20.79
N THR A 543 -4.47 -11.12 -21.74
CA THR A 543 -4.73 -11.49 -23.14
C THR A 543 -3.53 -12.21 -23.77
N GLN A 544 -2.30 -11.72 -23.53
CA GLN A 544 -1.07 -12.37 -23.99
C GLN A 544 -0.84 -13.73 -23.32
N MET A 545 -1.30 -13.93 -22.09
CA MET A 545 -1.32 -15.23 -21.41
C MET A 545 -2.43 -16.17 -21.93
N GLY A 546 -3.38 -15.68 -22.72
CA GLY A 546 -4.55 -16.46 -23.15
C GLY A 546 -5.61 -16.59 -22.06
N VAL A 547 -5.80 -15.54 -21.25
CA VAL A 547 -6.87 -15.39 -20.26
C VAL A 547 -7.91 -14.41 -20.83
N GLN A 548 -9.20 -14.72 -20.71
CA GLN A 548 -10.27 -13.79 -21.09
C GLN A 548 -10.29 -12.60 -20.12
N VAL A 549 -10.67 -11.41 -20.59
CA VAL A 549 -10.65 -10.19 -19.76
C VAL A 549 -11.96 -9.40 -19.84
N PHE A 550 -12.45 -8.93 -18.70
CA PHE A 550 -13.63 -8.06 -18.63
C PHE A 550 -13.32 -6.73 -17.93
N PRO A 551 -13.71 -5.57 -18.50
CA PRO A 551 -14.24 -5.39 -19.86
C PRO A 551 -13.18 -5.67 -20.96
N CYS A 552 -13.62 -5.98 -22.19
CA CYS A 552 -12.67 -6.15 -23.31
C CYS A 552 -11.93 -4.85 -23.62
N LEU A 553 -10.66 -4.94 -23.97
CA LEU A 553 -9.92 -3.80 -24.53
C LEU A 553 -10.19 -3.55 -26.02
N SER A 554 -10.78 -4.52 -26.71
CA SER A 554 -11.13 -4.41 -28.13
C SER A 554 -12.38 -5.26 -28.36
N PRO A 555 -13.47 -4.69 -28.90
CA PRO A 555 -14.64 -5.49 -29.30
C PRO A 555 -14.29 -6.50 -30.40
#